data_AF-M7WMP4-F1
#
_entry.id   AF-M7WMP4-F1
#
_cell.length_a   1.000
_cell.length_b   1.000
_cell.length_c   1.000
_cell.angle_alpha   90.00
_cell.angle_beta   90.00
_cell.angle_gamma   90.00
#
_symmetry.space_group_name_H-M   'P 1'
#
loop_
_entity.id
_entity.type
_entity.pdbx_description
1 polymer ?
#
loop_
_entity_poly.entity_id
_entity_poly.type
_entity_poly.pdbx_seq_one_letter_code
_entity_poly.pdbx_strand_id
1 'polypeptide(L)'
;MADDVLESLRTATQLSLADLRDLQALASSSPRYGSSEDEQLAYNLWKEELERFTVTLADRQVAQDLQTALRTGQTLEQREQRSARLAATAHPYRRKTPDSASTSAVPSTVPLASTSGALGHAQRLVSSTPYCISCADEVNGDAAKATCGHLFCRPCLVRLFRLATRDESLFPPSCCKTPIPSTLAMPLLDVEDGKAYRRAVQEYSTPRRLYCSNGKCAVWLGALPASKQDVACGKCGRVTCSACKAPAHDAKVACADDLDGDAALKLAAQVNGVRCPKCHRVVERNGGCPHVTDLQIPAPG
;
A
#
# COMPACT_ATOMS: atom_id res chain seq x y z
N MET A 1 2.11 -2.29 -18.11
CA MET A 1 1.61 -2.07 -16.73
C MET A 1 2.71 -1.61 -15.79
N ALA A 2 3.86 -2.30 -15.65
CA ALA A 2 4.94 -1.84 -14.75
C ALA A 2 5.67 -0.57 -15.23
N ASP A 3 5.93 -0.46 -16.54
CA ASP A 3 6.60 0.71 -17.14
C ASP A 3 5.73 1.98 -17.02
N ASP A 4 4.41 1.83 -17.14
CA ASP A 4 3.43 2.91 -17.04
C ASP A 4 3.36 3.53 -15.64
N VAL A 5 3.50 2.69 -14.60
CA VAL A 5 3.56 3.14 -13.20
C VAL A 5 4.87 3.86 -12.92
N LEU A 6 6.01 3.36 -13.43
CA LEU A 6 7.30 3.99 -13.18
C LEU A 6 7.38 5.38 -13.84
N GLU A 7 6.83 5.51 -15.04
CA GLU A 7 6.77 6.79 -15.74
C GLU A 7 5.83 7.77 -15.02
N SER A 8 4.65 7.31 -14.59
CA SER A 8 3.72 8.11 -13.79
C SER A 8 4.37 8.65 -12.51
N LEU A 9 5.16 7.83 -11.82
CA LEU A 9 5.87 8.24 -10.60
C LEU A 9 6.94 9.30 -10.90
N ARG A 10 7.68 9.19 -12.01
CA ARG A 10 8.63 10.22 -12.42
C ARG A 10 7.96 11.54 -12.73
N THR A 11 6.87 11.51 -13.49
CA THR A 11 6.12 12.73 -13.82
C THR A 11 5.61 13.40 -12.54
N ALA A 12 5.11 12.63 -11.57
CA ALA A 12 4.69 13.16 -10.29
C ALA A 12 5.85 13.81 -9.51
N THR A 13 7.02 13.15 -9.41
CA THR A 13 8.20 13.73 -8.74
C THR A 13 8.69 15.01 -9.44
N GLN A 14 8.66 15.06 -10.78
CA GLN A 14 9.02 16.25 -11.54
C GLN A 14 8.05 17.41 -11.30
N LEU A 15 6.75 17.12 -11.21
CA LEU A 15 5.73 18.13 -10.92
C LEU A 15 5.93 18.69 -9.50
N SER A 16 6.17 17.82 -8.50
CA SER A 16 6.46 18.27 -7.14
C SER A 16 7.73 19.11 -7.03
N LEU A 17 8.77 18.81 -7.83
CA LEU A 17 9.96 19.65 -7.92
C LEU A 17 9.67 21.02 -8.55
N ALA A 18 8.73 21.09 -9.50
CA ALA A 18 8.29 22.36 -10.08
C ALA A 18 7.49 23.17 -9.05
N ASP A 19 6.53 22.54 -8.37
CA ASP A 19 5.72 23.19 -7.32
C ASP A 19 6.59 23.77 -6.21
N LEU A 20 7.62 23.03 -5.78
CA LEU A 20 8.59 23.51 -4.80
C LEU A 20 9.33 24.78 -5.28
N ARG A 21 9.72 24.84 -6.56
CA ARG A 21 10.39 26.04 -7.12
C ARG A 21 9.46 27.24 -7.15
N ASP A 22 8.20 27.03 -7.50
CA ASP A 22 7.18 28.07 -7.53
C ASP A 22 6.93 28.63 -6.12
N LEU A 23 6.84 27.75 -5.10
CA LEU A 23 6.72 28.15 -3.70
C LEU A 23 7.92 28.97 -3.23
N GLN A 24 9.15 28.56 -3.57
CA GLN A 24 10.35 29.31 -3.23
C GLN A 24 10.40 30.69 -3.94
N ALA A 25 9.92 30.78 -5.18
CA ALA A 25 9.83 32.05 -5.90
C ALA A 25 8.78 32.99 -5.28
N LEU A 26 7.63 32.45 -4.87
CA LEU A 26 6.60 33.22 -4.14
C LEU A 26 7.13 33.73 -2.80
N ALA A 27 7.81 32.89 -2.02
CA ALA A 27 8.43 33.27 -0.75
C ALA A 27 9.47 34.39 -0.94
N SER A 28 10.27 34.32 -2.01
CA SER A 28 11.30 35.32 -2.31
C SER A 28 10.72 36.68 -2.77
N SER A 29 9.48 36.71 -3.28
CA SER A 29 8.86 37.91 -3.85
C SER A 29 7.97 38.71 -2.88
N SER A 30 7.64 38.15 -1.70
CA SER A 30 6.73 38.77 -0.73
C SER A 30 7.43 39.14 0.58
N PRO A 31 8.14 40.28 0.66
CA PRO A 31 8.90 40.70 1.86
C PRO A 31 8.03 41.10 3.06
N ARG A 32 6.68 41.07 2.95
CA ARG A 32 5.77 41.41 4.07
C ARG A 32 5.57 40.27 5.07
N TYR A 33 5.95 39.05 4.69
CA TYR A 33 5.94 37.87 5.53
C TYR A 33 7.16 37.05 5.09
N GLY A 34 8.34 37.40 5.61
CA GLY A 34 9.54 36.60 5.33
C GLY A 34 9.27 35.14 5.73
N SER A 35 9.67 34.19 4.88
CA SER A 35 9.53 32.78 5.22
C SER A 35 10.21 32.53 6.56
N SER A 36 9.49 31.89 7.47
CA SER A 36 10.08 31.52 8.76
C SER A 36 11.25 30.56 8.54
N GLU A 37 12.21 30.53 9.46
CA GLU A 37 13.33 29.59 9.41
C GLU A 37 12.85 28.14 9.29
N ASP A 38 11.77 27.81 10.01
CA ASP A 38 11.08 26.52 9.96
C ASP A 38 10.50 26.19 8.57
N GLU A 39 9.95 27.19 7.88
CA GLU A 39 9.40 27.03 6.53
C GLU A 39 10.52 26.81 5.50
N GLN A 40 11.63 27.54 5.62
CA GLN A 40 12.79 27.33 4.77
C GLN A 40 13.40 25.94 5.00
N LEU A 41 13.47 25.49 6.25
CA LEU A 41 13.89 24.14 6.60
C LEU A 41 12.96 23.08 5.98
N ALA A 42 11.65 23.29 6.03
CA ALA A 42 10.67 22.39 5.41
C ALA A 42 10.87 22.27 3.89
N TYR A 43 11.10 23.39 3.18
CA TYR A 43 11.40 23.35 1.75
C TYR A 43 12.69 22.60 1.43
N ASN A 44 13.74 22.78 2.23
CA ASN A 44 15.00 22.08 2.04
C ASN A 44 14.85 20.56 2.26
N LEU A 45 14.16 20.16 3.33
CA LEU A 45 13.90 18.75 3.60
C LEU A 45 13.06 18.10 2.51
N TRP A 46 12.02 18.79 2.03
CA TRP A 46 11.18 18.29 0.94
C TRP A 46 11.98 18.16 -0.37
N LYS A 47 12.85 19.12 -0.67
CA LYS A 47 13.77 19.04 -1.81
C LYS A 47 14.65 17.79 -1.76
N GLU A 48 15.33 17.57 -0.64
CA GLU A 48 16.21 16.42 -0.44
C GLU A 48 15.45 15.09 -0.54
N GLU A 49 14.19 15.06 -0.10
CA GLU A 49 13.33 13.90 -0.28
C GLU A 49 13.02 13.66 -1.76
N LEU A 50 12.59 14.68 -2.50
CA LEU A 50 12.30 14.55 -3.94
C LEU A 50 13.53 14.14 -4.77
N GLU A 51 14.71 14.63 -4.41
CA GLU A 51 15.98 14.22 -5.03
C GLU A 51 16.30 12.75 -4.75
N ARG A 52 16.12 12.28 -3.49
CA ARG A 52 16.26 10.86 -3.13
C ARG A 52 15.25 9.97 -3.87
N PHE A 53 14.01 10.42 -4.01
CA PHE A 53 13.01 9.73 -4.81
C PHE A 53 13.43 9.62 -6.27
N THR A 54 13.99 10.68 -6.85
CA THR A 54 14.48 10.69 -8.23
C THR A 54 15.57 9.64 -8.46
N VAL A 55 16.55 9.55 -7.56
CA VAL A 55 17.61 8.52 -7.62
C VAL A 55 17.02 7.11 -7.52
N THR A 56 16.11 6.89 -6.56
CA THR A 56 15.46 5.60 -6.36
C THR A 56 14.68 5.14 -7.61
N LEU A 57 13.99 6.07 -8.29
CA LEU A 57 13.27 5.78 -9.53
C LEU A 57 14.23 5.49 -10.71
N ALA A 58 15.40 6.13 -10.74
CA ALA A 58 16.45 5.84 -11.72
C ALA A 58 17.03 4.43 -11.52
N ASP A 59 17.37 4.05 -10.29
CA ASP A 59 17.86 2.70 -9.99
C ASP A 59 16.85 1.62 -10.37
N ARG A 60 15.57 1.87 -10.07
CA ARG A 60 14.48 0.96 -10.43
C ARG A 60 14.33 0.77 -11.94
N GLN A 61 14.59 1.82 -12.73
CA GLN A 61 14.61 1.73 -14.19
C GLN A 61 15.75 0.86 -14.69
N VAL A 62 16.96 1.09 -14.19
CA VAL A 62 18.14 0.30 -14.58
C VAL A 62 17.88 -1.19 -14.27
N ALA A 63 17.27 -1.50 -13.13
CA ALA A 63 16.89 -2.87 -12.79
C ALA A 63 15.85 -3.47 -13.78
N GLN A 64 14.82 -2.71 -14.17
CA GLN A 64 13.85 -3.14 -15.18
C GLN A 64 14.48 -3.33 -16.57
N ASP A 65 15.39 -2.45 -16.94
CA ASP A 65 16.11 -2.51 -18.22
C ASP A 65 17.04 -3.71 -18.26
N LEU A 66 17.78 -3.98 -17.18
CA LEU A 66 18.62 -5.17 -17.03
C LEU A 66 17.78 -6.44 -17.11
N GLN A 67 16.66 -6.51 -16.39
CA GLN A 67 15.76 -7.66 -16.42
C GLN A 67 15.21 -7.89 -17.84
N THR A 68 14.88 -6.82 -18.55
CA THR A 68 14.39 -6.91 -19.93
C THR A 68 15.49 -7.36 -20.89
N ALA A 69 16.70 -6.81 -20.76
CA ALA A 69 17.88 -7.18 -21.56
C ALA A 69 18.20 -8.67 -21.43
N LEU A 70 18.19 -9.20 -20.20
CA LEU A 70 18.37 -10.63 -19.93
C LEU A 70 17.28 -11.49 -20.61
N ARG A 71 16.04 -11.01 -20.65
CA ARG A 71 14.92 -11.72 -21.28
C ARG A 71 14.99 -11.69 -22.81
N THR A 72 15.43 -10.58 -23.40
CA THR A 72 15.45 -10.40 -24.87
C THR A 72 16.78 -10.78 -25.51
N GLY A 73 17.81 -11.09 -24.72
CA GLY A 73 19.16 -11.40 -25.22
C GLY A 73 19.86 -10.20 -25.86
N GLN A 74 19.43 -8.98 -25.54
CA GLN A 74 20.02 -7.73 -26.05
C GLN A 74 20.97 -7.12 -25.02
N THR A 75 21.99 -6.38 -25.47
CA THR A 75 22.88 -5.66 -24.53
C THR A 75 22.20 -4.37 -24.04
N LEU A 76 22.60 -3.89 -22.85
CA LEU A 76 22.11 -2.61 -22.31
C LEU A 76 22.37 -1.45 -23.28
N GLU A 77 23.55 -1.41 -23.90
CA GLU A 77 23.93 -0.42 -24.92
C GLU A 77 22.98 -0.43 -26.14
N GLN A 78 22.59 -1.61 -26.62
CA GLN A 78 21.64 -1.73 -27.74
C GLN A 78 20.25 -1.18 -27.38
N ARG A 79 19.85 -1.31 -26.11
CA ARG A 79 18.57 -0.79 -25.62
C ARG A 79 18.62 0.72 -25.41
N GLU A 80 19.70 1.26 -24.84
CA GLU A 80 19.91 2.72 -24.70
C GLU A 80 19.92 3.42 -26.06
N GLN A 81 20.61 2.84 -27.05
CA GLN A 81 20.59 3.36 -28.42
C GLN A 81 19.18 3.30 -29.04
N ARG A 82 18.39 2.26 -28.73
CA ARG A 82 17.01 2.13 -29.21
C ARG A 82 16.07 3.10 -28.50
N SER A 83 16.16 3.28 -27.19
CA SER A 83 15.35 4.24 -26.44
C SER A 83 15.67 5.67 -26.87
N ALA A 84 16.95 6.01 -27.07
CA ALA A 84 17.36 7.31 -27.61
C ALA A 84 16.81 7.55 -29.03
N ARG A 85 16.82 6.53 -29.90
CA ARG A 85 16.21 6.61 -31.25
C ARG A 85 14.69 6.77 -31.21
N LEU A 86 14.00 6.07 -30.30
CA LEU A 86 12.55 6.18 -30.12
C LEU A 86 12.17 7.54 -29.52
N ALA A 87 12.94 8.05 -28.55
CA ALA A 87 12.76 9.39 -27.99
C ALA A 87 13.00 10.49 -29.05
N ALA A 88 13.99 10.32 -29.92
CA ALA A 88 14.25 11.24 -31.03
C ALA A 88 13.15 11.24 -32.10
N THR A 89 12.40 10.14 -32.24
CA THR A 89 11.30 10.01 -33.21
C THR A 89 9.92 10.36 -32.64
N ALA A 90 9.76 10.39 -31.32
CA ALA A 90 8.51 10.69 -30.62
C ALA A 90 8.18 12.20 -30.47
N HIS A 91 8.81 13.09 -31.23
CA HIS A 91 8.56 14.54 -31.17
C HIS A 91 8.28 15.18 -32.53
N PRO A 92 7.01 15.31 -32.95
CA PRO A 92 6.64 16.15 -34.08
C PRO A 92 6.38 17.62 -33.72
N TYR A 93 6.59 18.06 -32.47
CA TYR A 93 6.35 19.46 -32.08
C TYR A 93 7.44 20.03 -31.17
N ARG A 94 8.62 20.31 -31.76
CA ARG A 94 9.65 21.14 -31.14
C ARG A 94 9.32 22.61 -31.39
N ARG A 95 8.74 23.32 -30.42
CA ARG A 95 8.75 24.80 -30.41
C ARG A 95 10.20 25.25 -30.26
N LYS A 96 10.67 26.07 -31.19
CA LYS A 96 11.96 26.76 -31.10
C LYS A 96 11.91 27.71 -29.91
N THR A 97 12.81 27.55 -28.95
CA THR A 97 13.26 28.66 -28.10
C THR A 97 14.77 28.84 -28.32
N PRO A 98 15.27 30.08 -28.34
CA PRO A 98 16.66 30.35 -28.62
C PRO A 98 17.54 30.07 -27.40
N ASP A 99 18.73 29.56 -27.70
CA ASP A 99 20.01 29.67 -27.00
C ASP A 99 20.02 29.85 -25.48
N SER A 100 20.56 28.83 -24.80
CA SER A 100 21.73 29.03 -23.93
C SER A 100 22.45 27.70 -23.74
N ALA A 101 23.71 27.72 -24.20
CA ALA A 101 24.68 26.66 -24.03
C ALA A 101 25.01 26.44 -22.56
N SER A 102 25.29 25.19 -22.18
CA SER A 102 26.63 24.79 -21.74
C SER A 102 26.65 23.30 -21.42
N THR A 103 27.21 22.57 -22.37
CA THR A 103 27.81 21.25 -22.21
C THR A 103 28.85 21.25 -21.09
N SER A 104 28.79 20.24 -20.22
CA SER A 104 30.00 19.72 -19.58
C SER A 104 29.99 18.20 -19.71
N ALA A 105 30.79 17.73 -20.68
CA ALA A 105 31.06 16.33 -20.92
C ALA A 105 32.20 15.90 -19.99
N VAL A 106 32.01 14.79 -19.28
CA VAL A 106 33.10 14.09 -18.60
C VAL A 106 33.57 12.96 -19.53
N PRO A 107 34.84 12.89 -19.93
CA PRO A 107 35.33 11.82 -20.78
C PRO A 107 35.72 10.60 -19.93
N SER A 108 35.22 9.42 -20.29
CA SER A 108 35.81 8.14 -19.87
C SER A 108 36.20 7.37 -21.10
N THR A 109 37.48 7.49 -21.44
CA THR A 109 38.19 6.63 -22.38
C THR A 109 38.57 5.33 -21.66
N VAL A 110 38.07 4.21 -22.16
CA VAL A 110 38.70 2.90 -21.96
C VAL A 110 38.79 2.21 -23.32
N PRO A 111 39.94 1.60 -23.69
CA PRO A 111 40.11 1.05 -25.02
C PRO A 111 39.39 -0.29 -25.18
N LEU A 112 38.76 -0.45 -26.35
CA LEU A 112 38.17 -1.68 -26.85
C LEU A 112 39.28 -2.71 -27.15
N ALA A 113 39.37 -3.77 -26.35
CA ALA A 113 40.13 -4.97 -26.69
C ALA A 113 39.16 -6.08 -27.10
N SER A 114 38.88 -6.14 -28.40
CA SER A 114 38.20 -7.27 -29.03
C SER A 114 39.11 -8.49 -28.98
N THR A 115 38.73 -9.52 -28.22
CA THR A 115 39.21 -10.88 -28.45
C THR A 115 38.00 -11.75 -28.76
N SER A 116 37.86 -12.06 -30.05
CA SER A 116 36.97 -13.10 -30.54
C SER A 116 37.44 -14.44 -30.01
N GLY A 117 36.85 -14.89 -28.91
CA GLY A 117 37.00 -16.23 -28.36
C GLY A 117 35.69 -16.99 -28.51
N ALA A 118 35.58 -17.79 -29.57
CA ALA A 118 34.52 -18.79 -29.69
C ALA A 118 34.70 -19.83 -28.58
N LEU A 119 33.92 -19.70 -27.50
CA LEU A 119 33.73 -20.77 -26.53
C LEU A 119 32.25 -21.09 -26.46
N GLY A 120 31.93 -22.29 -26.94
CA GLY A 120 30.61 -22.89 -26.86
C GLY A 120 30.10 -22.80 -25.42
N HIS A 121 29.06 -22.01 -25.23
CA HIS A 121 28.27 -22.08 -24.02
C HIS A 121 27.45 -23.36 -24.11
N ALA A 122 28.03 -24.44 -23.57
CA ALA A 122 27.23 -25.51 -23.01
C ALA A 122 26.19 -24.84 -22.11
N GLN A 123 24.93 -24.90 -22.52
CA GLN A 123 23.82 -24.53 -21.67
C GLN A 123 23.93 -25.42 -20.43
N ARG A 124 24.58 -24.91 -19.38
CA ARG A 124 24.34 -25.40 -18.04
C ARG A 124 22.85 -25.25 -17.86
N LEU A 125 22.14 -26.38 -17.88
CA LEU A 125 20.86 -26.50 -17.23
C LEU A 125 21.12 -26.07 -15.79
N VAL A 126 20.94 -24.79 -15.51
CA VAL A 126 20.88 -24.28 -14.15
C VAL A 126 19.65 -24.96 -13.60
N SER A 127 19.85 -26.08 -12.90
CA SER A 127 18.82 -26.63 -12.03
C SER A 127 18.57 -25.54 -11.01
N SER A 128 17.58 -24.70 -11.28
CA SER A 128 17.06 -23.72 -10.34
C SER A 128 16.58 -24.51 -9.13
N THR A 129 17.41 -24.61 -8.10
CA THR A 129 16.99 -25.15 -6.82
C THR A 129 15.77 -24.32 -6.38
N PRO A 130 14.65 -24.97 -6.03
CA PRO A 130 13.48 -24.21 -5.59
C PRO A 130 13.85 -23.43 -4.31
N TYR A 131 13.41 -22.18 -4.20
CA TYR A 131 13.72 -21.31 -3.06
C TYR A 131 12.45 -20.74 -2.42
N CYS A 132 12.56 -20.36 -1.14
CA CYS A 132 11.50 -19.72 -0.39
C CYS A 132 11.36 -18.24 -0.78
N ILE A 133 10.17 -17.80 -1.16
CA ILE A 133 9.93 -16.39 -1.56
C ILE A 133 10.13 -15.39 -0.41
N SER A 134 10.10 -15.84 0.84
CA SER A 134 10.20 -14.97 2.02
C SER A 134 11.61 -14.80 2.56
N CYS A 135 12.46 -15.83 2.51
CA CYS A 135 13.83 -15.77 3.04
C CYS A 135 14.92 -15.99 2.00
N ALA A 136 14.55 -16.36 0.77
CA ALA A 136 15.46 -16.72 -0.32
C ALA A 136 16.34 -17.97 -0.08
N ASP A 137 16.11 -18.70 1.02
CA ASP A 137 16.78 -19.99 1.25
C ASP A 137 16.25 -21.08 0.32
N GLU A 138 17.11 -22.04 -0.02
CA GLU A 138 16.72 -23.24 -0.77
C GLU A 138 15.69 -24.05 0.01
N VAL A 139 14.71 -24.59 -0.71
CA VAL A 139 13.65 -25.42 -0.13
C VAL A 139 13.66 -26.82 -0.72
N ASN A 140 13.40 -27.81 0.12
CA ASN A 140 13.29 -29.20 -0.29
C ASN A 140 11.83 -29.55 -0.62
N GLY A 141 11.55 -30.83 -0.87
CA GLY A 141 10.21 -31.33 -1.24
C GLY A 141 9.10 -31.11 -0.21
N ASP A 142 9.39 -30.53 0.96
CA ASP A 142 8.47 -30.21 2.05
C ASP A 142 8.00 -28.74 2.05
N ALA A 143 8.41 -27.93 1.06
CA ALA A 143 7.92 -26.57 0.90
C ALA A 143 6.41 -26.51 0.58
N ALA A 144 5.73 -25.55 1.19
CA ALA A 144 4.34 -25.26 0.88
C ALA A 144 4.26 -24.38 -0.37
N LYS A 145 3.48 -24.81 -1.35
CA LYS A 145 3.22 -24.05 -2.58
C LYS A 145 1.95 -23.23 -2.44
N ALA A 146 2.07 -21.92 -2.50
CA ALA A 146 0.92 -21.01 -2.55
C ALA A 146 0.16 -21.15 -3.87
N THR A 147 -1.08 -20.67 -3.90
CA THR A 147 -1.96 -20.68 -5.09
C THR A 147 -1.35 -19.93 -6.29
N CYS A 148 -0.58 -18.88 -6.03
CA CYS A 148 0.17 -18.14 -7.06
C CYS A 148 1.43 -18.89 -7.57
N GLY A 149 1.78 -20.04 -6.99
CA GLY A 149 2.90 -20.88 -7.42
C GLY A 149 4.22 -20.66 -6.67
N HIS A 150 4.34 -19.61 -5.85
CA HIS A 150 5.51 -19.38 -5.00
C HIS A 150 5.62 -20.39 -3.87
N LEU A 151 6.86 -20.68 -3.46
CA LEU A 151 7.18 -21.64 -2.40
C LEU A 151 7.51 -20.93 -1.10
N PHE A 152 7.09 -21.52 0.02
CA PHE A 152 7.45 -21.09 1.36
C PHE A 152 8.09 -22.25 2.11
N CYS A 153 9.23 -21.99 2.74
CA CYS A 153 9.75 -22.89 3.76
C CYS A 153 8.80 -22.88 4.97
N ARG A 154 8.73 -24.00 5.69
CA ARG A 154 7.90 -24.17 6.89
C ARG A 154 8.02 -23.02 7.90
N PRO A 155 9.22 -22.56 8.31
CA PRO A 155 9.32 -21.49 9.31
C PRO A 155 8.79 -20.14 8.81
N CYS A 156 9.00 -19.80 7.54
CA CYS A 156 8.45 -18.58 6.94
C CYS A 156 6.93 -18.63 6.85
N LEU A 157 6.35 -19.76 6.47
CA LEU A 157 4.89 -19.90 6.41
C LEU A 157 4.25 -19.76 7.80
N VAL A 158 4.80 -20.44 8.81
CA VAL A 158 4.35 -20.34 10.20
C VAL A 158 4.46 -18.89 10.70
N ARG A 159 5.59 -18.23 10.46
CA ARG A 159 5.79 -16.83 10.83
C ARG A 159 4.77 -15.91 10.18
N LEU A 160 4.49 -16.07 8.89
CA LEU A 160 3.50 -15.27 8.17
C LEU A 160 2.11 -15.39 8.81
N PHE A 161 1.68 -16.62 9.13
CA PHE A 161 0.39 -16.85 9.79
C PHE A 161 0.35 -16.27 11.20
N ARG A 162 1.44 -16.40 11.99
CA ARG A 162 1.55 -15.76 13.31
C ARG A 162 1.43 -14.25 13.24
N LEU A 163 2.10 -13.61 12.28
CA LEU A 163 2.02 -12.15 12.09
C LEU A 163 0.60 -11.71 11.76
N ALA A 164 -0.09 -12.44 10.87
CA ALA A 164 -1.48 -12.14 10.52
C ALA A 164 -2.48 -12.32 11.68
N THR A 165 -2.09 -12.96 12.79
CA THR A 165 -2.94 -12.98 14.01
C THR A 165 -2.80 -11.73 14.89
N ARG A 166 -1.79 -10.92 14.63
CA ARG A 166 -1.45 -9.73 15.43
C ARG A 166 -1.71 -8.43 14.66
N ASP A 167 -1.60 -8.50 13.34
CA ASP A 167 -1.77 -7.37 12.44
C ASP A 167 -2.86 -7.69 11.40
N GLU A 168 -3.98 -6.99 11.52
CA GLU A 168 -5.13 -7.14 10.62
C GLU A 168 -4.78 -6.73 9.18
N SER A 169 -3.80 -5.84 8.96
CA SER A 169 -3.38 -5.44 7.61
C SER A 169 -2.74 -6.58 6.82
N LEU A 170 -2.23 -7.59 7.53
CA LEU A 170 -1.65 -8.81 6.96
C LEU A 170 -2.69 -9.93 6.83
N PHE A 171 -3.95 -9.66 7.19
CA PHE A 171 -5.03 -10.64 7.15
C PHE A 171 -5.94 -10.41 5.93
N PRO A 172 -6.28 -11.46 5.15
CA PRO A 172 -5.78 -12.83 5.26
C PRO A 172 -4.31 -12.94 4.78
N PRO A 173 -3.52 -13.88 5.35
CA PRO A 173 -2.18 -14.20 4.84
C PRO A 173 -2.22 -14.41 3.33
N SER A 174 -1.44 -13.65 2.58
CA SER A 174 -1.51 -13.66 1.12
C SER A 174 -0.13 -13.61 0.47
N CYS A 175 -0.04 -14.17 -0.74
CA CYS A 175 1.11 -14.05 -1.62
C CYS A 175 0.61 -13.53 -2.97
N CYS A 176 1.29 -12.54 -3.57
CA CYS A 176 0.87 -11.96 -4.85
C CYS A 176 -0.60 -11.50 -4.88
N LYS A 177 -1.10 -10.97 -3.76
CA LYS A 177 -2.52 -10.57 -3.56
C LYS A 177 -3.54 -11.73 -3.60
N THR A 178 -3.06 -12.97 -3.63
CA THR A 178 -3.90 -14.17 -3.52
C THR A 178 -3.79 -14.72 -2.09
N PRO A 179 -4.92 -14.95 -1.38
CA PRO A 179 -4.89 -15.57 -0.07
C PRO A 179 -4.23 -16.95 -0.10
N ILE A 180 -3.37 -17.22 0.88
CA ILE A 180 -2.75 -18.52 1.06
C ILE A 180 -3.75 -19.39 1.84
N PRO A 181 -4.14 -20.57 1.33
CA PRO A 181 -5.05 -21.46 2.03
C PRO A 181 -4.53 -21.83 3.42
N SER A 182 -5.38 -21.67 4.44
CA SER A 182 -5.01 -22.01 5.82
C SER A 182 -4.68 -23.49 5.99
N THR A 183 -5.23 -24.37 5.14
CA THR A 183 -4.91 -25.80 5.10
C THR A 183 -3.43 -26.11 4.91
N LEU A 184 -2.66 -25.21 4.29
CA LEU A 184 -1.21 -25.36 4.13
C LEU A 184 -0.44 -25.09 5.43
N ALA A 185 -0.93 -24.16 6.26
CA ALA A 185 -0.24 -23.71 7.46
C ALA A 185 -0.76 -24.37 8.73
N MET A 186 -2.05 -24.67 8.83
CA MET A 186 -2.70 -25.22 10.03
C MET A 186 -2.02 -26.49 10.57
N PRO A 187 -1.55 -27.45 9.75
CA PRO A 187 -0.81 -28.62 10.24
C PRO A 187 0.60 -28.30 10.78
N LEU A 188 1.15 -27.12 10.42
CA LEU A 188 2.49 -26.69 10.79
C LEU A 188 2.52 -25.79 12.03
N LEU A 189 1.37 -25.17 12.36
CA LEU A 189 1.18 -24.35 13.55
C LEU A 189 1.09 -25.23 14.80
N ASP A 190 1.62 -24.72 15.92
CA ASP A 190 1.37 -25.35 17.21
C ASP A 190 -0.09 -25.11 17.67
N VAL A 191 -0.46 -25.76 18.78
CA VAL A 191 -1.83 -25.71 19.31
C VAL A 191 -2.26 -24.27 19.65
N GLU A 192 -1.35 -23.46 20.18
CA GLU A 192 -1.67 -22.10 20.62
C GLU A 192 -1.75 -21.12 19.46
N ASP A 193 -0.84 -21.22 18.49
CA ASP A 193 -0.90 -20.48 17.24
C ASP A 193 -2.15 -20.82 16.44
N GLY A 194 -2.49 -22.11 16.35
CA GLY A 194 -3.70 -22.55 15.65
C GLY A 194 -4.97 -21.99 16.30
N LYS A 195 -5.02 -21.92 17.64
CA LYS A 195 -6.12 -21.25 18.37
C LYS A 195 -6.11 -19.73 18.12
N ALA A 196 -4.95 -19.09 18.17
CA ALA A 196 -4.81 -17.67 17.91
C ALA A 196 -5.28 -17.31 16.49
N TYR A 197 -4.88 -18.09 15.49
CA TYR A 197 -5.30 -17.92 14.11
C TYR A 197 -6.81 -18.09 13.94
N ARG A 198 -7.42 -19.13 14.54
CA ARG A 198 -8.88 -19.29 14.50
C ARG A 198 -9.63 -18.11 15.16
N ARG A 199 -9.11 -17.57 16.27
CA ARG A 199 -9.69 -16.36 16.88
C ARG A 199 -9.56 -15.15 15.96
N ALA A 200 -8.38 -14.93 15.36
CA ALA A 200 -8.15 -13.86 14.40
C ALA A 200 -9.09 -13.98 13.18
N VAL A 201 -9.31 -15.19 12.66
CA VAL A 201 -10.29 -15.44 11.59
C VAL A 201 -11.68 -14.98 12.02
N GLN A 202 -12.17 -15.38 13.19
CA GLN A 202 -13.49 -14.99 13.69
C GLN A 202 -13.57 -13.47 13.91
N GLU A 203 -12.57 -12.88 14.56
CA GLU A 203 -12.53 -11.46 14.85
C GLU A 203 -12.51 -10.64 13.56
N TYR A 204 -11.51 -10.86 12.70
CA TYR A 204 -11.29 -10.04 11.51
C TYR A 204 -12.34 -10.26 10.42
N SER A 205 -12.96 -11.44 10.34
CA SER A 205 -14.09 -11.67 9.43
C SER A 205 -15.41 -11.09 9.95
N THR A 206 -15.53 -10.73 11.23
CA THR A 206 -16.76 -10.18 11.79
C THR A 206 -16.91 -8.71 11.41
N PRO A 207 -17.98 -8.32 10.68
CA PRO A 207 -18.30 -6.92 10.44
C PRO A 207 -18.82 -6.26 11.72
N ARG A 208 -18.53 -4.96 11.90
CA ARG A 208 -18.88 -4.17 13.10
C ARG A 208 -18.54 -4.93 14.40
N ARG A 209 -17.31 -4.81 14.87
CA ARG A 209 -16.85 -5.51 16.08
C ARG A 209 -17.07 -4.67 17.33
N LEU A 210 -17.28 -5.34 18.45
CA LEU A 210 -17.26 -4.73 19.77
C LEU A 210 -16.01 -5.17 20.52
N TYR A 211 -15.33 -4.20 21.13
CA TYR A 211 -14.13 -4.43 21.93
C TYR A 211 -14.36 -3.94 23.35
N CYS A 212 -13.65 -4.53 24.31
CA CYS A 212 -13.68 -4.05 25.69
C CYS A 212 -13.19 -2.60 25.76
N SER A 213 -14.01 -1.72 26.33
CA SER A 213 -13.72 -0.30 26.53
C SER A 213 -12.52 -0.01 27.44
N ASN A 214 -12.02 -1.02 28.17
CA ASN A 214 -10.77 -0.91 28.90
C ASN A 214 -9.58 -0.99 27.93
N GLY A 215 -8.90 0.13 27.69
CA GLY A 215 -7.74 0.20 26.78
C GLY A 215 -6.59 -0.75 27.12
N LYS A 216 -6.43 -1.17 28.40
CA LYS A 216 -5.44 -2.20 28.78
C LYS A 216 -5.89 -3.63 28.44
N CYS A 217 -7.20 -3.85 28.30
CA CYS A 217 -7.76 -5.16 28.01
C CYS A 217 -7.99 -5.34 26.50
N ALA A 218 -8.75 -4.44 25.90
CA ALA A 218 -9.07 -4.37 24.46
C ALA A 218 -9.47 -5.70 23.79
N VAL A 219 -9.92 -6.70 24.57
CA VAL A 219 -10.34 -8.00 24.04
C VAL A 219 -11.62 -7.83 23.22
N TRP A 220 -11.65 -8.51 22.08
CA TRP A 220 -12.84 -8.63 21.25
C TRP A 220 -13.97 -9.32 22.01
N LEU A 221 -15.13 -8.65 22.09
CA LEU A 221 -16.32 -9.10 22.79
C LEU A 221 -17.34 -9.77 21.86
N GLY A 222 -17.09 -9.77 20.54
CA GLY A 222 -17.98 -10.34 19.53
C GLY A 222 -18.45 -9.33 18.49
N ALA A 223 -19.45 -9.74 17.70
CA ALA A 223 -20.14 -8.86 16.77
C ALA A 223 -20.91 -7.77 17.54
N LEU A 224 -20.98 -6.58 16.96
CA LEU A 224 -21.74 -5.47 17.50
C LEU A 224 -23.24 -5.83 17.47
N PRO A 225 -23.91 -5.89 18.63
CA PRO A 225 -25.32 -6.19 18.73
C PRO A 225 -26.19 -5.26 17.87
N ALA A 226 -27.37 -5.74 17.49
CA ALA A 226 -28.34 -4.94 16.71
C ALA A 226 -28.98 -3.84 17.57
N SER A 227 -29.18 -4.11 18.87
CA SER A 227 -29.75 -3.17 19.84
C SER A 227 -28.71 -2.71 20.86
N LYS A 228 -28.96 -1.54 21.45
CA LYS A 228 -28.17 -1.01 22.58
C LYS A 228 -28.24 -2.01 23.74
N GLN A 229 -27.08 -2.48 24.17
CA GLN A 229 -26.93 -3.39 25.28
C GLN A 229 -25.54 -3.24 25.91
N ASP A 230 -25.46 -3.56 27.19
CA ASP A 230 -24.22 -3.55 27.93
C ASP A 230 -23.60 -4.95 27.92
N VAL A 231 -22.37 -5.05 27.41
CA VAL A 231 -21.67 -6.33 27.22
C VAL A 231 -20.52 -6.44 28.21
N ALA A 232 -20.57 -7.47 29.07
CA ALA A 232 -19.54 -7.74 30.06
C ALA A 232 -18.31 -8.43 29.43
N CYS A 233 -17.12 -7.97 29.83
CA CYS A 233 -15.87 -8.57 29.41
C CYS A 233 -15.51 -9.76 30.31
N GLY A 234 -15.45 -10.97 29.74
CA GLY A 234 -15.04 -12.17 30.48
C GLY A 234 -13.59 -12.17 30.98
N LYS A 235 -12.72 -11.27 30.47
CA LYS A 235 -11.30 -11.19 30.88
C LYS A 235 -11.06 -10.23 32.06
N CYS A 236 -11.68 -9.05 32.03
CA CYS A 236 -11.42 -8.01 33.05
C CYS A 236 -12.66 -7.57 33.83
N GLY A 237 -13.83 -8.16 33.57
CA GLY A 237 -15.09 -7.88 34.26
C GLY A 237 -15.74 -6.55 33.90
N ARG A 238 -15.05 -5.64 33.19
CA ARG A 238 -15.64 -4.36 32.79
C ARG A 238 -16.76 -4.56 31.77
N VAL A 239 -17.75 -3.67 31.84
CA VAL A 239 -18.91 -3.68 30.96
C VAL A 239 -18.79 -2.55 29.94
N THR A 240 -19.11 -2.84 28.68
CA THR A 240 -19.00 -1.91 27.55
C THR A 240 -20.38 -1.70 26.93
N CYS A 241 -20.78 -0.44 26.78
CA CYS A 241 -22.01 -0.08 26.06
C CYS A 241 -21.83 -0.35 24.57
N SER A 242 -22.70 -1.17 23.97
CA SER A 242 -22.61 -1.50 22.54
C SER A 242 -22.90 -0.32 21.62
N ALA A 243 -23.65 0.68 22.07
CA ALA A 243 -24.01 1.84 21.25
C ALA A 243 -22.80 2.78 21.08
N CYS A 244 -22.31 3.36 22.18
CA CYS A 244 -21.18 4.31 22.13
C CYS A 244 -19.79 3.66 22.23
N LYS A 245 -19.70 2.34 22.48
CA LYS A 245 -18.45 1.58 22.68
C LYS A 245 -17.60 2.03 23.88
N ALA A 246 -18.14 2.92 24.71
CA ALA A 246 -17.53 3.39 25.95
C ALA A 246 -17.83 2.43 27.12
N PRO A 247 -17.28 2.65 28.32
CA PRO A 247 -17.76 1.96 29.53
C PRO A 247 -19.28 2.09 29.67
N ALA A 248 -19.93 1.01 30.12
CA ALA A 248 -21.35 1.03 30.43
C ALA A 248 -21.67 2.16 31.39
N HIS A 249 -22.83 2.79 31.20
CA HIS A 249 -23.22 3.98 31.93
C HIS A 249 -24.71 3.94 32.25
N ASP A 250 -25.09 4.59 33.35
CA ASP A 250 -26.47 4.64 33.80
C ASP A 250 -27.35 5.41 32.82
N ALA A 251 -28.67 5.15 32.85
CA ALA A 251 -29.67 5.84 32.04
C ALA A 251 -29.72 7.37 32.27
N LYS A 252 -29.15 7.85 33.38
CA LYS A 252 -29.05 9.30 33.70
C LYS A 252 -27.94 9.99 32.89
N VAL A 253 -26.97 9.24 32.39
CA VAL A 253 -25.87 9.76 31.57
C VAL A 253 -26.26 9.56 30.10
N ALA A 254 -26.32 10.66 29.35
CA ALA A 254 -26.61 10.60 27.93
C ALA A 254 -25.53 9.78 27.20
N CYS A 255 -25.97 8.84 26.36
CA CYS A 255 -25.05 8.06 25.53
C CYS A 255 -24.51 8.96 24.42
N ALA A 256 -23.20 8.88 24.15
CA ALA A 256 -22.61 9.63 23.04
C ALA A 256 -23.24 9.27 21.68
N ASP A 257 -23.66 8.01 21.49
CA ASP A 257 -24.33 7.56 20.26
C ASP A 257 -25.69 8.24 20.06
N ASP A 258 -26.42 8.50 21.15
CA ASP A 258 -27.71 9.21 21.08
C ASP A 258 -27.48 10.68 20.64
N LEU A 259 -26.44 11.33 21.20
CA LEU A 259 -26.05 12.70 20.85
C LEU A 259 -25.54 12.83 19.41
N ASP A 260 -24.70 11.91 18.96
CA ASP A 260 -24.19 11.85 17.60
C ASP A 260 -25.32 11.56 16.59
N GLY A 261 -26.29 10.73 16.99
CA GLY A 261 -27.51 10.49 16.25
C GLY A 261 -28.32 11.76 16.03
N ASP A 262 -28.58 12.50 17.10
CA ASP A 262 -29.31 13.77 17.06
C ASP A 262 -28.58 14.83 16.23
N ALA A 263 -27.27 14.96 16.40
CA ALA A 263 -26.44 15.87 15.61
C ALA A 263 -26.47 15.53 14.12
N ALA A 264 -26.39 14.25 13.78
CA ALA A 264 -26.47 13.79 12.39
C ALA A 264 -27.87 14.02 11.77
N LEU A 265 -28.95 13.86 12.53
CA LEU A 265 -30.31 14.17 12.08
C LEU A 265 -30.49 15.67 11.82
N LYS A 266 -29.97 16.53 12.71
CA LYS A 266 -29.97 17.99 12.53
C LYS A 266 -29.18 18.41 11.29
N LEU A 267 -27.99 17.84 11.11
CA LEU A 267 -27.17 18.10 9.92
C LEU A 267 -27.89 17.66 8.64
N ALA A 268 -28.47 16.46 8.63
CA ALA A 268 -29.24 15.94 7.51
C ALA A 268 -30.41 16.87 7.13
N ALA A 269 -31.14 17.41 8.11
CA ALA A 269 -32.19 18.38 7.87
C ALA A 269 -31.66 19.69 7.26
N GLN A 270 -30.50 20.17 7.72
CA GLN A 270 -29.89 21.41 7.23
C GLN A 270 -29.40 21.30 5.77
N VAL A 271 -28.84 20.15 5.39
CA VAL A 271 -28.22 19.94 4.07
C VAL A 271 -29.10 19.17 3.08
N ASN A 272 -30.39 18.97 3.41
CA ASN A 272 -31.29 18.09 2.66
C ASN A 272 -30.66 16.70 2.38
N GLY A 273 -29.97 16.16 3.38
CA GLY A 273 -29.24 14.90 3.32
C GLY A 273 -29.97 13.72 3.94
N VAL A 274 -29.45 12.52 3.72
CA VAL A 274 -29.89 11.26 4.35
C VAL A 274 -28.71 10.54 4.99
N ARG A 275 -28.95 9.74 6.03
CA ARG A 275 -27.90 8.89 6.60
C ARG A 275 -27.69 7.65 5.74
N CYS A 276 -26.43 7.36 5.41
CA CYS A 276 -26.07 6.11 4.74
C CYS A 276 -26.37 4.91 5.66
N PRO A 277 -27.09 3.86 5.21
CA PRO A 277 -27.41 2.70 6.04
C PRO A 277 -26.18 1.84 6.39
N LYS A 278 -25.08 1.99 5.64
CA LYS A 278 -23.85 1.20 5.83
C LYS A 278 -22.86 1.86 6.78
N CYS A 279 -22.63 3.16 6.65
CA CYS A 279 -21.62 3.89 7.42
C CYS A 279 -22.19 4.99 8.33
N HIS A 280 -23.52 5.22 8.32
CA HIS A 280 -24.24 6.19 9.14
C HIS A 280 -23.81 7.67 9.00
N ARG A 281 -22.95 7.98 8.03
CA ARG A 281 -22.57 9.35 7.65
C ARG A 281 -23.71 10.03 6.90
N VAL A 282 -23.88 11.34 7.10
CA VAL A 282 -24.84 12.16 6.38
C VAL A 282 -24.34 12.41 4.94
N VAL A 283 -25.19 12.19 3.96
CA VAL A 283 -24.92 12.40 2.53
C VAL A 283 -25.99 13.34 1.97
N GLU A 284 -25.57 14.45 1.37
CA GLU A 284 -26.45 15.44 0.76
C GLU A 284 -27.20 14.85 -0.45
N ARG A 285 -28.50 15.16 -0.61
CA ARG A 285 -29.25 14.82 -1.81
C ARG A 285 -29.28 16.01 -2.76
N ASN A 286 -28.43 15.98 -3.77
CA ASN A 286 -28.51 16.91 -4.90
C ASN A 286 -29.56 16.40 -5.88
N GLY A 287 -30.81 16.84 -5.71
CA GLY A 287 -31.97 16.69 -6.61
C GLY A 287 -31.94 15.52 -7.61
N GLY A 288 -32.73 14.47 -7.36
CA GLY A 288 -32.95 13.32 -8.25
C GLY A 288 -33.82 12.25 -7.57
N CYS A 289 -34.46 11.38 -8.35
CA CYS A 289 -35.50 10.43 -7.94
C CYS A 289 -35.28 9.74 -6.57
N PRO A 290 -36.35 9.43 -5.82
CA PRO A 290 -36.28 8.99 -4.42
C PRO A 290 -35.62 7.61 -4.18
N HIS A 291 -35.19 6.89 -5.20
CA HIS A 291 -34.62 5.56 -5.09
C HIS A 291 -33.11 5.61 -4.82
N VAL A 292 -32.72 5.46 -3.56
CA VAL A 292 -31.43 4.86 -3.22
C VAL A 292 -31.62 3.36 -3.40
N THR A 293 -31.54 2.86 -4.64
CA THR A 293 -31.46 1.42 -4.88
C THR A 293 -30.07 0.97 -4.48
N ASP A 294 -30.02 0.01 -3.55
CA ASP A 294 -28.84 -0.74 -3.17
C ASP A 294 -27.99 -1.06 -4.41
N LEU A 295 -26.74 -0.58 -4.41
CA LEU A 295 -25.69 -1.22 -5.18
C LEU A 295 -25.47 -2.60 -4.57
N GLN A 296 -26.31 -3.56 -4.99
CA GLN A 296 -26.05 -4.98 -4.85
C GLN A 296 -24.73 -5.27 -5.57
N ILE A 297 -23.66 -5.43 -4.78
CA ILE A 297 -22.45 -6.10 -5.22
C ILE A 297 -22.82 -7.58 -5.29
N PRO A 298 -22.85 -8.24 -6.47
CA PRO A 298 -23.10 -9.66 -6.54
C PRO A 298 -21.98 -10.41 -5.79
N ALA A 299 -22.37 -11.38 -4.97
CA ALA A 299 -21.45 -12.27 -4.29
C ALA A 299 -20.59 -13.03 -5.31
N PRO A 300 -19.30 -13.29 -5.03
CA PRO A 300 -18.49 -14.14 -5.89
C PRO A 300 -19.01 -15.58 -5.78
N GLY A 301 -19.37 -16.15 -6.94
CA GLY A 301 -19.49 -17.60 -7.12
C GLY A 301 -18.12 -18.27 -7.23
#